data_AF-A0A8E0IPD5-F1
#
_entry.id   AF-A0A8E0IPD5-F1
#
_cell.length_a   1.000
_cell.length_b   1.000
_cell.length_c   1.000
_cell.angle_alpha   90.00
_cell.angle_beta   90.00
_cell.angle_gamma   90.00
#
_symmetry.space_group_name_H-M   'P 1'
#
loop_
_entity.id
_entity.type
_entity.pdbx_description
1 polymer ?
#
loop_
_entity_poly.entity_id
_entity_poly.type
_entity_poly.pdbx_seq_one_letter_code
_entity_poly.pdbx_strand_id
1 'polypeptide(L)'
;MQNAEMEHFMSVKSVWRTHYRNGFRVNQELGMPYHLYCGLKATLMALPYGVFVSSLGPNWSWWGLLSGSLLWLFFCFNFEIYVHQHIQTRTLAAMWVSKGQWLTRLGGTVLICGVFVYLHIFYIAAP
;
A
#
# COMPACT_ATOMS: atom_id res chain seq x y z
N MET A 1 25.46 -23.65 30.40
CA MET A 1 24.27 -22.84 30.04
C MET A 1 24.64 -21.53 29.33
N GLN A 2 25.72 -20.81 29.69
CA GLN A 2 26.13 -19.57 29.02
C GLN A 2 26.41 -19.67 27.50
N ASN A 3 26.98 -20.78 27.00
CA ASN A 3 27.28 -20.91 25.56
C ASN A 3 26.03 -20.98 24.68
N ALA A 4 24.95 -21.63 25.14
CA ALA A 4 23.71 -21.76 24.36
C ALA A 4 22.97 -20.41 24.23
N GLU A 5 22.99 -19.59 25.30
CA GLU A 5 22.41 -18.25 25.26
C GLU A 5 23.22 -17.30 24.35
N MET A 6 24.55 -17.43 24.37
CA MET A 6 25.44 -16.63 23.54
C MET A 6 25.34 -16.99 22.05
N GLU A 7 25.20 -18.27 21.71
CA GLU A 7 24.92 -18.74 20.35
C GLU A 7 23.54 -18.30 19.85
N HIS A 8 22.51 -18.39 20.70
CA HIS A 8 21.17 -17.91 20.37
C HIS A 8 21.17 -16.39 20.12
N PHE A 9 21.85 -15.60 20.95
CA PHE A 9 21.95 -14.15 20.77
C PHE A 9 22.70 -13.78 19.47
N MET A 10 23.78 -14.49 19.15
CA MET A 10 24.53 -14.30 17.90
C MET A 10 23.70 -14.67 16.67
N SER A 11 22.92 -15.75 16.74
CA SER A 11 21.97 -16.16 15.72
C SER A 11 20.91 -15.08 15.48
N VAL A 12 20.22 -14.63 16.54
CA VAL A 12 19.20 -13.57 16.46
C VAL A 12 19.78 -12.28 15.86
N LYS A 13 20.96 -11.86 16.32
CA LYS A 13 21.64 -10.67 15.78
C LYS A 13 21.99 -10.81 14.30
N SER A 14 22.37 -12.00 13.84
CA SER A 14 22.67 -12.29 12.44
C SER A 14 21.42 -12.26 11.56
N VAL A 15 20.30 -12.78 12.07
CA VAL A 15 18.99 -12.77 11.41
C VAL A 15 18.50 -11.33 11.26
N TRP A 16 18.55 -10.53 12.33
CA TRP A 16 18.18 -9.11 12.30
C TRP A 16 19.02 -8.31 11.31
N ARG A 17 20.34 -8.54 11.28
CA ARG A 17 21.23 -7.86 10.32
C ARG A 17 20.88 -8.22 8.88
N THR A 18 20.57 -9.49 8.61
CA THR A 18 20.19 -9.98 7.29
C THR A 18 18.84 -9.39 6.85
N HIS A 19 17.88 -9.34 7.77
CA HIS A 19 16.58 -8.70 7.55
C HIS A 19 16.73 -7.22 7.20
N TYR A 20 17.54 -6.47 7.96
CA TYR A 20 17.77 -5.03 7.73
C TYR A 20 18.47 -4.77 6.40
N ARG A 21 19.50 -5.56 6.07
CA ARG A 21 20.23 -5.46 4.80
C ARG A 21 19.34 -5.77 3.60
N ASN A 22 18.47 -6.77 3.73
CA ASN A 22 17.49 -7.09 2.70
C ASN A 22 16.45 -5.97 2.55
N GLY A 23 15.98 -5.38 3.66
CA GLY A 23 15.07 -4.22 3.63
C GLY A 23 15.64 -3.02 2.88
N PHE A 24 16.91 -2.68 3.13
CA PHE A 24 17.58 -1.60 2.37
C PHE A 24 17.71 -1.91 0.89
N ARG A 25 18.11 -3.14 0.53
CA ARG A 25 18.21 -3.56 -0.87
C ARG A 25 16.86 -3.42 -1.58
N VAL A 26 15.79 -3.86 -0.93
CA VAL A 26 14.42 -3.80 -1.44
C VAL A 26 13.97 -2.37 -1.67
N ASN A 27 14.25 -1.47 -0.72
CA ASN A 27 13.94 -0.05 -0.88
C ASN A 27 14.70 0.58 -2.05
N GLN A 28 15.95 0.15 -2.28
CA GLN A 28 16.76 0.62 -3.40
C GLN A 28 16.25 0.08 -4.75
N GLU A 29 15.87 -1.20 -4.80
CA GLU A 29 15.31 -1.84 -6.00
C GLU A 29 13.92 -1.28 -6.37
N LEU A 30 13.09 -0.95 -5.38
CA LEU A 30 11.80 -0.29 -5.59
C LEU A 30 11.90 1.22 -5.81
N GLY A 31 13.05 1.83 -5.49
CA GLY A 31 13.27 3.29 -5.55
C GLY A 31 12.53 4.08 -4.46
N MET A 32 11.93 3.40 -3.47
CA MET A 32 11.22 3.97 -2.33
C MET A 32 11.04 2.94 -1.20
N PRO A 33 10.73 3.37 0.04
CA PRO A 33 10.41 2.44 1.13
C PRO A 33 9.28 1.48 0.76
N TYR A 34 9.48 0.18 0.92
CA TYR A 34 8.52 -0.82 0.44
C TYR A 34 7.15 -0.75 1.14
N HIS A 35 7.12 -0.41 2.43
CA HIS A 35 5.86 -0.15 3.14
C HIS A 35 5.08 1.00 2.52
N LEU A 36 5.77 2.05 2.09
CA LEU A 36 5.16 3.18 1.38
C LEU A 36 4.68 2.74 -0.02
N TYR A 37 5.46 1.93 -0.74
CA TYR A 37 5.04 1.33 -2.01
C TYR A 37 3.73 0.52 -1.87
N CYS A 38 3.65 -0.35 -0.87
CA CYS A 38 2.45 -1.14 -0.58
C CYS A 38 1.26 -0.24 -0.23
N GLY A 39 1.48 0.76 0.63
CA GLY A 39 0.47 1.75 1.01
C GLY A 39 -0.08 2.51 -0.19
N LEU A 40 0.77 3.00 -1.08
CA LEU A 40 0.33 3.73 -2.28
C LEU A 40 -0.41 2.82 -3.26
N LYS A 41 0.04 1.57 -3.45
CA LYS A 41 -0.67 0.59 -4.29
C LYS A 41 -2.05 0.28 -3.71
N ALA A 42 -2.15 0.11 -2.39
CA ALA A 42 -3.42 -0.11 -1.72
C ALA A 42 -4.34 1.11 -1.86
N THR A 43 -3.81 2.33 -1.74
CA THR A 43 -4.59 3.58 -1.93
C THR A 43 -5.18 3.66 -3.34
N LEU A 44 -4.39 3.33 -4.38
CA LEU A 44 -4.89 3.32 -5.76
C LEU A 44 -6.10 2.40 -5.95
N MET A 45 -6.14 1.27 -5.23
CA MET A 45 -7.23 0.29 -5.34
C MET A 45 -8.41 0.62 -4.42
N ALA A 46 -8.14 1.08 -3.20
CA ALA A 46 -9.16 1.25 -2.17
C ALA A 46 -9.88 2.60 -2.27
N LEU A 47 -9.22 3.66 -2.75
CA LEU A 47 -9.81 5.00 -2.82
C LEU A 47 -11.06 5.05 -3.71
N PRO A 48 -11.06 4.52 -4.96
CA PRO A 48 -12.25 4.54 -5.80
C PRO A 48 -13.44 3.80 -5.16
N TYR A 49 -13.15 2.67 -4.51
CA TYR A 49 -14.17 1.88 -3.82
C TYR A 49 -14.76 2.64 -2.64
N GLY A 50 -13.92 3.22 -1.78
CA GLY A 50 -14.40 4.02 -0.64
C GLY A 50 -15.25 5.21 -1.10
N VAL A 51 -14.84 5.90 -2.17
CA VAL A 51 -15.61 7.01 -2.77
C VAL A 51 -16.95 6.52 -3.32
N PHE A 52 -16.98 5.38 -4.01
CA PHE A 52 -18.21 4.78 -4.50
C PHE A 52 -19.18 4.44 -3.36
N VAL A 53 -18.72 3.73 -2.32
CA VAL A 53 -19.57 3.36 -1.19
C VAL A 53 -20.08 4.59 -0.44
N SER A 54 -19.24 5.64 -0.29
CA SER A 54 -19.67 6.91 0.30
C SER A 54 -20.85 7.54 -0.44
N SER A 55 -20.90 7.42 -1.77
CA SER A 55 -21.95 7.99 -2.62
C SER A 55 -23.28 7.25 -2.60
N LEU A 56 -23.35 6.04 -2.02
CA LEU A 56 -24.59 5.27 -1.91
C LEU A 56 -25.48 5.72 -0.75
N GLY A 57 -24.95 6.52 0.17
CA GLY A 57 -25.67 7.00 1.36
C GLY A 57 -26.07 8.47 1.25
N PRO A 58 -27.16 8.89 1.90
CA PRO A 58 -27.69 10.26 1.79
C PRO A 58 -26.76 11.37 2.30
N ASN A 59 -25.68 11.06 3.02
CA ASN A 59 -24.82 12.04 3.70
C ASN A 59 -23.31 11.77 3.58
N TRP A 60 -22.79 11.24 2.46
CA TRP A 60 -21.37 10.87 2.32
C TRP A 60 -20.90 10.01 3.49
N SER A 61 -21.34 8.76 3.43
CA SER A 61 -21.41 7.88 4.58
C SER A 61 -20.04 7.56 5.22
N TRP A 62 -19.98 7.58 6.55
CA TRP A 62 -18.88 6.98 7.33
C TRP A 62 -18.58 5.52 6.92
N TRP A 63 -19.58 4.83 6.38
CA TRP A 63 -19.44 3.48 5.82
C TRP A 63 -18.48 3.43 4.62
N GLY A 64 -18.37 4.48 3.82
CA GLY A 64 -17.41 4.53 2.72
C GLY A 64 -15.96 4.72 3.20
N LEU A 65 -15.75 5.53 4.24
CA LEU A 65 -14.44 5.65 4.89
C LEU A 65 -14.03 4.35 5.59
N LEU A 66 -14.96 3.72 6.32
CA LEU A 66 -14.72 2.45 7.00
C LEU A 66 -14.42 1.31 6.01
N SER A 67 -15.26 1.13 5.00
CA SER A 67 -15.09 0.08 3.99
C SER A 67 -13.84 0.31 3.12
N GLY A 68 -13.58 1.56 2.72
CA GLY A 68 -12.34 1.94 2.03
C GLY A 68 -11.09 1.68 2.88
N SER A 69 -11.13 1.99 4.17
CA SER A 69 -9.99 1.74 5.08
C SER A 69 -9.74 0.25 5.31
N LEU A 70 -10.80 -0.55 5.47
CA LEU A 70 -10.68 -2.01 5.60
C LEU A 70 -10.10 -2.63 4.32
N LEU A 71 -10.56 -2.19 3.15
CA LEU A 71 -10.05 -2.65 1.87
C LEU A 71 -8.59 -2.22 1.66
N TRP A 72 -8.25 -1.01 2.09
CA TRP A 72 -6.87 -0.52 2.08
C TRP A 72 -5.95 -1.39 2.94
N LEU A 73 -6.36 -1.71 4.18
CA LEU A 73 -5.59 -2.61 5.05
C LEU A 73 -5.42 -3.98 4.41
N PHE A 74 -6.49 -4.56 3.87
CA PHE A 74 -6.44 -5.84 3.16
C PHE A 74 -5.41 -5.81 2.02
N PHE A 75 -5.46 -4.81 1.16
CA PHE A 75 -4.49 -4.67 0.06
C PHE A 75 -3.07 -4.40 0.55
N CYS A 76 -2.88 -3.58 1.58
CA CYS A 76 -1.57 -3.33 2.18
C CYS A 76 -0.90 -4.63 2.61
N PHE A 77 -1.60 -5.46 3.40
CA PHE A 77 -1.05 -6.75 3.85
C PHE A 77 -0.76 -7.69 2.67
N ASN A 78 -1.66 -7.79 1.70
CA ASN A 78 -1.45 -8.62 0.52
C ASN A 78 -0.23 -8.15 -0.30
N PHE A 79 -0.05 -6.84 -0.48
CA PHE A 79 1.10 -6.31 -1.19
C PHE A 79 2.40 -6.48 -0.40
N GLU A 80 2.38 -6.37 0.93
CA GLU A 80 3.56 -6.68 1.74
C GLU A 80 4.00 -8.13 1.61
N ILE A 81 3.05 -9.07 1.68
CA ILE A 81 3.33 -10.50 1.46
C ILE A 81 3.89 -10.72 0.04
N TYR A 82 3.27 -10.11 -0.96
CA TYR A 82 3.68 -10.21 -2.35
C TYR A 82 5.10 -9.66 -2.58
N VAL A 83 5.41 -8.48 -2.04
CA VAL A 83 6.76 -7.91 -2.07
C VAL A 83 7.73 -8.88 -1.41
N HIS A 84 7.40 -9.40 -0.22
CA HIS A 84 8.26 -10.34 0.51
C HIS A 84 8.61 -11.60 -0.30
N GLN A 85 7.65 -12.18 -1.03
CA GLN A 85 7.91 -13.30 -1.94
C GLN A 85 8.91 -12.93 -3.04
N HIS A 86 8.82 -11.72 -3.58
CA HIS A 86 9.76 -11.25 -4.59
C HIS A 86 11.14 -10.86 -4.04
N ILE A 87 11.26 -10.55 -2.74
CA ILE A 87 12.55 -10.47 -2.03
C ILE A 87 13.25 -11.82 -2.08
N GLN A 88 12.52 -12.90 -1.83
CA GLN A 88 13.05 -14.26 -1.79
C GLN A 88 13.47 -14.75 -3.19
N THR A 89 12.67 -14.44 -4.22
CA THR A 89 12.94 -14.87 -5.60
C THR A 89 13.87 -13.93 -6.38
N ARG A 90 14.30 -12.79 -5.81
CA ARG A 90 15.15 -11.77 -6.44
C ARG A 90 14.58 -11.18 -7.75
N THR A 91 13.26 -11.04 -7.84
CA THR A 91 12.56 -10.53 -9.03
C THR A 91 11.94 -9.15 -8.82
N LEU A 92 12.41 -8.40 -7.82
CA LEU A 92 11.90 -7.07 -7.44
C LEU A 92 12.04 -5.99 -8.51
N ALA A 93 13.04 -6.09 -9.40
CA ALA A 93 13.24 -5.14 -10.49
C ALA A 93 11.99 -5.02 -11.39
N ALA A 94 11.21 -6.11 -11.54
CA ALA A 94 9.96 -6.10 -12.32
C ALA A 94 8.84 -5.29 -11.66
N MET A 95 8.94 -5.00 -10.35
CA MET A 95 7.97 -4.18 -9.62
C MET A 95 8.31 -2.69 -9.61
N TRP A 96 9.47 -2.31 -10.16
CA TRP A 96 9.89 -0.92 -10.14
C TRP A 96 8.90 -0.05 -10.90
N VAL A 97 8.46 1.02 -10.25
CA VAL A 97 7.56 2.03 -10.81
C VAL A 97 8.23 3.38 -10.62
N SER A 98 8.38 4.14 -11.69
CA SER A 98 9.05 5.44 -11.61
C SER A 98 8.21 6.44 -10.81
N LYS A 99 8.88 7.43 -10.20
CA LYS A 99 8.20 8.51 -9.46
C LYS A 99 7.14 9.23 -10.32
N GLY A 100 7.45 9.47 -11.59
CA GLY A 100 6.52 10.07 -12.55
C GLY A 100 5.28 9.21 -12.78
N GLN A 101 5.44 7.89 -12.94
CA GLN A 101 4.30 6.98 -13.06
C GLN A 101 3.44 6.96 -11.79
N TRP A 102 4.05 7.02 -10.61
CA TRP A 102 3.32 7.14 -9.35
C TRP A 102 2.49 8.42 -9.28
N LEU A 103 3.07 9.55 -9.64
CA LEU A 103 2.38 10.84 -9.74
C LEU A 103 1.21 10.78 -10.71
N THR A 104 1.40 10.23 -11.91
CA THR A 104 0.33 10.09 -12.91
C THR A 104 -0.78 9.19 -12.41
N ARG A 105 -0.45 8.05 -11.79
CA ARG A 105 -1.45 7.09 -11.29
C ARG A 105 -2.27 7.69 -10.14
N LEU A 106 -1.60 8.22 -9.11
CA LEU A 106 -2.28 8.80 -7.94
C LEU A 106 -3.06 10.05 -8.35
N GLY A 107 -2.45 10.94 -9.12
CA GLY A 107 -3.11 12.14 -9.63
C GLY A 107 -4.33 11.80 -10.49
N GLY A 108 -4.21 10.81 -11.39
CA GLY A 108 -5.32 10.34 -12.21
C GLY A 108 -6.45 9.74 -11.37
N THR A 109 -6.14 8.89 -10.39
CA THR A 109 -7.16 8.31 -9.49
C THR A 109 -7.88 9.39 -8.68
N VAL A 110 -7.14 10.37 -8.12
CA VAL A 110 -7.73 11.47 -7.36
C VAL A 110 -8.61 12.34 -8.26
N LEU A 111 -8.14 12.66 -9.48
CA LEU A 111 -8.93 13.42 -10.46
C LEU A 111 -10.24 12.71 -10.80
N ILE A 112 -10.19 11.41 -11.13
CA ILE A 112 -11.37 10.61 -11.47
C ILE A 112 -12.34 10.57 -10.28
N CYS A 113 -11.83 10.33 -9.07
CA CYS A 113 -12.65 10.35 -7.86
C CYS A 113 -13.30 11.74 -7.65
N GLY A 114 -12.55 12.83 -7.83
CA GLY A 114 -13.05 14.19 -7.71
C GLY A 114 -14.12 14.54 -8.74
N VAL A 115 -13.94 14.14 -10.00
CA VAL A 115 -14.96 14.31 -11.05
C VAL A 115 -16.21 13.52 -10.70
N PHE A 116 -16.07 12.28 -10.23
CA PHE A 116 -17.20 11.48 -9.77
C PHE A 116 -17.95 12.13 -8.61
N VAL A 117 -17.24 12.62 -7.59
CA VAL A 117 -17.82 13.36 -6.46
C VAL A 117 -18.60 14.57 -6.95
N TYR A 118 -18.00 15.37 -7.82
CA TYR A 118 -18.62 16.56 -8.40
C TYR A 118 -19.92 16.22 -9.13
N LEU A 119 -19.87 15.25 -10.04
CA LEU A 119 -21.05 14.82 -10.81
C LEU A 119 -22.15 14.31 -9.88
N HIS A 120 -21.79 13.52 -8.88
CA HIS A 120 -22.74 12.97 -7.93
C HIS A 120 -23.45 14.08 -7.13
N ILE A 121 -22.71 15.05 -6.59
CA ILE A 121 -23.30 16.16 -5.80
C ILE A 121 -24.21 17.04 -6.65
N PHE A 122 -23.77 17.44 -7.85
CA PHE A 122 -24.46 18.47 -8.62
C PHE A 122 -25.56 17.93 -9.55
N TYR A 123 -25.53 16.65 -9.92
CA TYR A 123 -26.46 16.10 -10.91
C TYR A 123 -27.28 14.91 -10.42
N ILE A 124 -26.84 14.21 -9.36
CA ILE A 124 -27.53 13.01 -8.85
C ILE A 124 -28.19 13.31 -7.50
N ALA A 125 -27.45 13.95 -6.59
CA ALA A 125 -27.93 14.32 -5.26
C ALA A 125 -28.55 15.73 -5.20
N ALA A 126 -28.58 16.46 -6.33
CA ALA A 126 -29.31 17.71 -6.43
C ALA A 126 -30.83 17.44 -6.33
N PRO A 127 -31.58 18.24 -5.55
CA PRO A 127 -33.00 18.02 -5.26
C PRO A 127 -33.91 18.13 -6.48
#